data_AF-A0A972HTJ4-F1
#
_entry.id   AF-A0A972HTJ4-F1
#
_cell.length_a   1.000
_cell.length_b   1.000
_cell.length_c   1.000
_cell.angle_alpha   90.00
_cell.angle_beta   90.00
_cell.angle_gamma   90.00
#
_symmetry.space_group_name_H-M   'P 1'
#
loop_
_entity.id
_entity.type
_entity.pdbx_description
1 polymer ?
#
loop_
_entity_poly.entity_id
_entity_poly.type
_entity_poly.pdbx_seq_one_letter_code
_entity_poly.pdbx_strand_id
1 'polypeptide(L)'
;MRFTVPNQLTLLRMFLTPCFLILFTKKTPSHQLAASVVFLIASLTDWYDGWYARKYHVTTRWGQFMDPLADKILVSSALIVFAFHDIIPDWMVWTFVIRDFLVTTIRLYALYMGTPIVTHILAKWKTAFQMATIFLILIFINVRNYLIPNPSTYLTGFEMVIGVAMWTVTLLTISSGLIYLYENRELVGNLLRQLSHLLLFDKRKL
;
A
#
# COMPACT_ATOMS: atom_id res chain seq x y z
N MET A 1 -1.00 17.16 -22.48
CA MET A 1 -0.57 15.86 -21.92
C MET A 1 -1.24 14.76 -22.73
N ARG A 2 -0.49 13.84 -23.36
CA ARG A 2 -1.10 12.67 -24.02
C ARG A 2 -1.44 11.65 -22.93
N PHE A 3 -2.73 11.36 -22.72
CA PHE A 3 -3.16 10.32 -21.78
C PHE A 3 -2.78 8.96 -22.34
N THR A 4 -1.87 8.28 -21.66
CA THR A 4 -1.46 6.92 -22.00
C THR A 4 -2.37 5.93 -21.25
N VAL A 5 -2.50 4.71 -21.77
CA VAL A 5 -3.29 3.63 -21.14
C VAL A 5 -2.87 3.40 -19.67
N PRO A 6 -1.57 3.39 -19.29
CA PRO A 6 -1.17 3.28 -17.89
C PRO A 6 -1.74 4.39 -17.00
N ASN A 7 -1.68 5.65 -17.44
CA ASN A 7 -2.17 6.78 -16.64
C ASN A 7 -3.68 6.69 -16.38
N GLN A 8 -4.45 6.16 -17.33
CA GLN A 8 -5.90 5.94 -17.15
C GLN A 8 -6.18 4.85 -16.13
N LEU A 9 -5.37 3.78 -16.10
CA LEU A 9 -5.47 2.70 -15.12
C LEU A 9 -5.11 3.19 -13.71
N THR A 10 -4.11 4.04 -13.56
CA THR A 10 -3.77 4.68 -12.27
C THR A 10 -4.91 5.56 -11.76
N LEU A 11 -5.53 6.36 -12.64
CA LEU A 11 -6.72 7.17 -12.32
C LEU A 11 -7.91 6.31 -11.91
N LEU A 12 -8.16 5.23 -12.66
CA LEU A 12 -9.20 4.25 -12.33
C LEU A 12 -8.97 3.67 -10.93
N ARG A 13 -7.74 3.29 -10.57
CA ARG A 13 -7.43 2.76 -9.23
C ARG A 13 -7.71 3.78 -8.13
N MET A 14 -7.33 5.03 -8.33
CA MET A 14 -7.64 6.11 -7.38
C MET A 14 -9.15 6.28 -7.18
N PHE A 15 -9.95 6.02 -8.21
CA PHE A 15 -11.41 6.01 -8.10
C PHE A 15 -11.98 4.71 -7.48
N LEU A 16 -11.40 3.55 -7.78
CA LEU A 16 -11.84 2.27 -7.21
C LEU A 16 -11.55 2.16 -5.71
N THR A 17 -10.53 2.85 -5.21
CA THR A 17 -10.16 2.83 -3.78
C THR A 17 -11.29 3.33 -2.86
N PRO A 18 -11.89 4.52 -3.05
CA PRO A 18 -13.04 4.95 -2.25
C PRO A 18 -14.27 4.07 -2.47
N CYS A 19 -14.49 3.53 -3.69
CA CYS A 19 -15.56 2.56 -3.91
C CYS A 19 -15.38 1.30 -3.04
N PHE A 20 -14.16 0.77 -2.95
CA PHE A 20 -13.83 -0.33 -2.05
C PHE A 20 -14.16 0.00 -0.59
N LEU A 21 -13.75 1.17 -0.09
CA LEU A 21 -14.02 1.60 1.29
C LEU A 21 -15.52 1.70 1.59
N ILE A 22 -16.29 2.33 0.70
CA ILE A 22 -17.74 2.48 0.83
C ILE A 22 -18.44 1.12 0.85
N LEU A 23 -18.01 0.19 -0.01
CA LEU A 23 -18.60 -1.14 -0.05
C LEU A 23 -18.24 -1.96 1.21
N PHE A 24 -16.99 -1.89 1.65
CA PHE A 24 -16.53 -2.67 2.79
C PHE A 24 -17.20 -2.24 4.11
N THR A 25 -17.39 -0.94 4.30
CA THR A 25 -17.98 -0.36 5.53
C THR A 25 -19.47 -0.67 5.72
N LYS A 26 -20.19 -1.09 4.67
CA LYS A 26 -21.61 -1.48 4.77
C LYS A 26 -21.85 -2.77 5.55
N LYS A 27 -20.82 -3.55 5.88
CA LYS A 27 -20.85 -4.77 6.74
C LYS A 27 -21.85 -5.88 6.35
N THR A 28 -22.53 -5.77 5.22
CA THR A 28 -23.36 -6.85 4.66
C THR A 28 -22.53 -7.80 3.80
N PRO A 29 -22.81 -9.12 3.80
CA PRO A 29 -22.02 -10.11 3.06
C PRO A 29 -21.86 -9.79 1.57
N SER A 30 -22.94 -9.37 0.90
CA SER A 30 -22.92 -9.00 -0.52
C SER A 30 -22.02 -7.80 -0.83
N HIS A 31 -22.05 -6.77 0.02
CA HIS A 31 -21.21 -5.59 -0.17
C HIS A 31 -19.73 -5.87 0.15
N GLN A 32 -19.43 -6.73 1.13
CA GLN A 32 -18.04 -7.13 1.43
C GLN A 32 -17.45 -8.03 0.34
N LEU A 33 -18.28 -8.88 -0.29
CA LEU A 33 -17.90 -9.63 -1.49
C LEU A 33 -17.62 -8.69 -2.65
N ALA A 34 -18.52 -7.74 -2.90
CA ALA A 34 -18.32 -6.71 -3.93
C ALA A 34 -17.05 -5.89 -3.68
N ALA A 35 -16.78 -5.49 -2.42
CA ALA A 35 -15.55 -4.81 -2.04
C ALA A 35 -14.31 -5.65 -2.38
N SER A 36 -14.35 -6.95 -2.10
CA SER A 36 -13.24 -7.86 -2.38
C SER A 36 -12.98 -8.00 -3.89
N VAL A 37 -14.03 -8.05 -4.70
CA VAL A 37 -13.94 -8.03 -6.17
C VAL A 37 -13.36 -6.70 -6.68
N VAL A 38 -13.83 -5.57 -6.14
CA VAL A 38 -13.29 -4.24 -6.50
C VAL A 38 -11.80 -4.14 -6.16
N PHE A 39 -11.39 -4.60 -4.98
CA PHE A 39 -9.99 -4.62 -4.57
C PHE A 39 -9.14 -5.53 -5.48
N LEU A 40 -9.65 -6.70 -5.85
CA LEU A 40 -9.00 -7.60 -6.80
C LEU A 40 -8.80 -6.94 -8.16
N ILE A 41 -9.84 -6.33 -8.72
CA ILE A 41 -9.76 -5.60 -10.00
C ILE A 41 -8.73 -4.46 -9.90
N ALA A 42 -8.79 -3.66 -8.84
CA ALA A 42 -7.87 -2.55 -8.62
C ALA A 42 -6.40 -3.03 -8.55
N SER A 43 -6.14 -4.14 -7.87
CA SER A 43 -4.80 -4.74 -7.77
C SER A 43 -4.32 -5.34 -9.09
N LEU A 44 -5.21 -5.98 -9.86
CA LEU A 44 -4.87 -6.53 -11.18
C LEU A 44 -4.56 -5.42 -12.18
N THR A 45 -5.26 -4.28 -12.11
CA THR A 45 -4.98 -3.13 -12.99
C THR A 45 -3.58 -2.53 -12.75
N ASP A 46 -3.06 -2.55 -11.52
CA ASP A 46 -1.67 -2.17 -11.19
C ASP A 46 -0.64 -3.11 -11.80
N TRP A 47 -0.89 -4.40 -11.69
CA TRP A 47 0.02 -5.35 -12.30
C TRP A 47 0.05 -5.20 -13.83
N TYR A 48 -1.12 -4.95 -14.43
CA TYR A 48 -1.26 -4.79 -15.87
C TYR A 48 -0.65 -3.48 -16.39
N ASP A 49 -0.87 -2.34 -15.73
CA ASP A 49 -0.29 -1.07 -16.17
C ASP A 49 1.24 -1.08 -16.13
N GLY A 50 1.84 -1.68 -15.10
CA GLY A 50 3.28 -1.82 -14.95
C GLY A 50 3.88 -2.82 -15.94
N TRP A 51 3.13 -3.86 -16.33
CA TRP A 51 3.53 -4.74 -17.42
C TRP A 51 3.48 -4.03 -18.78
N TYR A 52 2.37 -3.32 -19.05
CA TYR A 52 2.17 -2.60 -20.31
C TYR A 52 3.22 -1.49 -20.51
N ALA A 53 3.46 -0.68 -19.47
CA ALA A 53 4.44 0.40 -19.51
C ALA A 53 5.87 -0.12 -19.78
N ARG A 54 6.26 -1.27 -19.19
CA ARG A 54 7.56 -1.90 -19.43
C ARG A 54 7.68 -2.50 -20.82
N LYS A 55 6.63 -3.15 -21.32
CA LYS A 55 6.64 -3.82 -22.63
C LYS A 55 6.68 -2.84 -23.79
N TYR A 56 5.95 -1.73 -23.69
CA TYR A 56 5.83 -0.75 -24.77
C TYR A 56 6.69 0.50 -24.59
N HIS A 57 7.49 0.56 -23.51
CA HIS A 57 8.31 1.72 -23.14
C HIS A 57 7.53 3.05 -23.06
N VAL A 58 6.21 2.97 -22.87
CA VAL A 58 5.31 4.12 -22.75
C VAL A 58 5.28 4.54 -21.29
N THR A 59 6.30 5.26 -20.84
CA THR A 59 6.35 5.83 -19.50
C THR A 59 6.22 7.35 -19.57
N THR A 60 5.42 7.93 -18.67
CA THR A 60 5.28 9.38 -18.55
C THR A 60 5.80 9.81 -17.18
N ARG A 61 6.38 11.03 -17.08
CA ARG A 61 6.83 11.57 -15.78
C ARG A 61 5.69 11.61 -14.75
N TRP A 62 4.48 11.90 -15.21
CA TRP A 62 3.28 11.91 -14.37
C TRP A 62 2.94 10.50 -13.85
N GLY A 63 2.91 9.49 -14.72
CA GLY A 63 2.67 8.10 -14.31
C GLY A 63 3.71 7.60 -13.31
N GLN A 64 5.00 7.80 -13.59
CA GLN A 64 6.08 7.41 -12.67
C GLN A 64 5.96 8.02 -11.27
N PHE A 65 5.37 9.20 -11.14
CA PHE A 65 5.10 9.86 -9.87
C PHE A 65 3.80 9.35 -9.21
N MET A 66 2.74 9.18 -9.99
CA MET A 66 1.40 8.82 -9.49
C MET A 66 1.26 7.34 -9.18
N ASP A 67 1.92 6.43 -9.89
CA ASP A 67 1.77 4.99 -9.70
C ASP A 67 2.18 4.55 -8.29
N PRO A 68 3.36 4.94 -7.75
CA PRO A 68 3.73 4.62 -6.37
C PRO A 68 2.75 5.21 -5.35
N LEU A 69 2.17 6.37 -5.64
CA LEU A 69 1.26 7.06 -4.74
C LEU A 69 -0.12 6.37 -4.71
N ALA A 70 -0.67 6.03 -5.88
CA ALA A 70 -1.93 5.32 -6.01
C ALA A 70 -1.86 3.90 -5.42
N ASP A 71 -0.75 3.17 -5.60
CA ASP A 71 -0.48 1.90 -4.91
C ASP A 71 -0.58 2.05 -3.39
N LYS A 72 0.12 3.04 -2.82
CA LYS A 72 0.11 3.26 -1.36
C LYS A 72 -1.26 3.68 -0.84
N ILE A 73 -2.02 4.46 -1.60
CA ILE A 73 -3.37 4.84 -1.21
C ILE A 73 -4.28 3.62 -1.13
N LEU A 74 -4.27 2.74 -2.14
CA LEU A 74 -5.11 1.53 -2.16
C LEU A 74 -4.77 0.59 -0.98
N VAL A 75 -3.48 0.26 -0.83
CA VAL A 75 -3.01 -0.68 0.20
C VAL A 75 -3.21 -0.12 1.61
N SER A 76 -2.90 1.17 1.82
CA SER A 76 -3.10 1.81 3.13
C SER A 76 -4.58 1.91 3.48
N SER A 77 -5.45 2.22 2.51
CA SER A 77 -6.90 2.27 2.71
C SER A 77 -7.46 0.92 3.16
N ALA A 78 -7.01 -0.18 2.55
CA ALA A 78 -7.39 -1.53 2.96
C ALA A 78 -6.95 -1.85 4.40
N LEU A 79 -5.70 -1.53 4.77
CA LEU A 79 -5.23 -1.76 6.13
C LEU A 79 -5.97 -0.89 7.16
N ILE A 80 -6.19 0.38 6.86
CA ILE A 80 -6.91 1.31 7.75
C ILE A 80 -8.35 0.84 7.97
N VAL A 81 -9.07 0.40 6.93
CA VAL A 81 -10.44 -0.07 7.11
C VAL A 81 -10.50 -1.38 7.89
N PHE A 82 -9.48 -2.23 7.80
CA PHE A 82 -9.38 -3.44 8.63
C PHE A 82 -9.13 -3.11 10.10
N ALA A 83 -8.25 -2.14 10.40
CA ALA A 83 -8.03 -1.64 11.76
C ALA A 83 -9.31 -1.00 12.33
N PHE A 84 -10.01 -0.17 11.55
CA PHE A 84 -11.28 0.45 11.94
C PHE A 84 -12.38 -0.57 12.28
N HIS A 85 -12.26 -1.79 11.80
CA HIS A 85 -13.18 -2.89 12.10
C HIS A 85 -12.60 -3.92 13.09
N ASP A 86 -11.55 -3.56 13.82
CA ASP A 86 -10.88 -4.38 14.85
C ASP A 86 -10.36 -5.73 14.31
N ILE A 87 -10.10 -5.82 13.00
CA ILE A 87 -9.61 -7.04 12.35
C ILE A 87 -8.10 -7.18 12.55
N ILE A 88 -7.39 -6.04 12.60
CA ILE A 88 -5.95 -5.97 12.80
C ILE A 88 -5.61 -4.86 13.79
N PRO A 89 -4.52 -4.99 14.57
CA PRO A 89 -4.12 -3.95 15.52
C PRO A 89 -3.70 -2.64 14.83
N ASP A 90 -4.18 -1.50 15.34
CA ASP A 90 -3.88 -0.17 14.81
C ASP A 90 -2.38 0.13 14.70
N TRP A 91 -1.59 -0.29 15.69
CA TRP A 91 -0.16 -0.03 15.73
C TRP A 91 0.59 -0.68 14.55
N MET A 92 0.12 -1.84 14.07
CA MET A 92 0.69 -2.50 12.88
C MET A 92 0.38 -1.67 11.64
N VAL A 93 -0.85 -1.16 11.51
CA VAL A 93 -1.26 -0.30 10.40
C VAL A 93 -0.43 0.97 10.33
N TRP A 94 -0.27 1.68 11.45
CA TRP A 94 0.58 2.87 11.50
C TRP A 94 2.02 2.58 11.11
N THR A 95 2.56 1.42 11.53
CA THR A 95 3.89 0.97 11.12
C THR A 95 4.01 0.82 9.60
N PHE A 96 3.01 0.22 8.94
CA PHE A 96 2.99 0.08 7.48
C PHE A 96 2.87 1.42 6.77
N VAL A 97 1.92 2.26 7.19
CA VAL A 97 1.60 3.53 6.54
C VAL A 97 2.79 4.49 6.63
N ILE A 98 3.36 4.68 7.82
CA ILE A 98 4.50 5.57 8.04
C ILE A 98 5.70 5.09 7.21
N ARG A 99 6.03 3.80 7.30
CA ARG A 99 7.18 3.24 6.57
C ARG A 99 6.99 3.35 5.05
N ASP A 100 5.81 3.01 4.53
CA ASP A 100 5.56 3.07 3.09
C ASP A 100 5.56 4.50 2.57
N PHE A 101 5.03 5.45 3.34
CA PHE A 101 5.08 6.86 2.96
C PHE A 101 6.51 7.40 2.97
N LEU A 102 7.31 7.05 3.99
CA LEU A 102 8.72 7.44 4.06
C LEU A 102 9.54 6.90 2.88
N VAL A 103 9.44 5.60 2.59
CA VAL A 103 10.17 4.96 1.48
C VAL A 103 9.72 5.54 0.14
N THR A 104 8.42 5.75 -0.07
CA THR A 104 7.90 6.38 -1.29
C THR A 104 8.41 7.80 -1.45
N THR A 105 8.46 8.60 -0.37
CA THR A 105 8.98 9.97 -0.42
C THR A 105 10.46 10.01 -0.83
N ILE A 106 11.28 9.14 -0.23
CA ILE A 106 12.70 9.03 -0.59
C ILE A 106 12.84 8.62 -2.06
N ARG A 107 11.99 7.70 -2.54
CA ARG A 107 11.99 7.28 -3.94
C ARG A 107 11.62 8.40 -4.90
N LEU A 108 10.61 9.19 -4.57
CA LEU A 108 10.20 10.35 -5.37
C LEU A 108 11.29 11.44 -5.39
N TYR A 109 11.95 11.66 -4.25
CA TYR A 109 13.08 12.58 -4.16
C TYR A 109 14.27 12.14 -5.02
N ALA A 110 14.63 10.86 -4.98
CA ALA A 110 15.70 10.32 -5.81
C ALA A 110 15.36 10.38 -7.31
N LEU A 111 14.10 10.16 -7.69
CA LEU A 111 13.62 10.35 -9.07
C LEU A 111 13.78 11.81 -9.52
N TYR A 112 13.51 12.77 -8.63
CA TYR A 112 13.68 14.20 -8.91
C TYR A 112 15.17 14.57 -9.08
N MET A 113 16.06 14.03 -8.26
CA MET A 113 17.50 14.27 -8.32
C MET A 113 18.23 13.45 -9.41
N GLY A 114 17.54 12.51 -10.06
CA GLY A 114 18.14 11.62 -11.06
C GLY A 114 19.13 10.61 -10.47
N THR A 115 19.10 10.40 -9.15
CA THR A 115 20.01 9.48 -8.46
C THR A 115 19.40 8.08 -8.36
N PRO A 116 20.14 7.01 -8.73
CA PRO A 116 19.65 5.66 -8.62
C PRO A 116 19.46 5.24 -7.16
N ILE A 117 18.39 4.49 -6.88
CA ILE A 117 18.08 3.96 -5.55
C ILE A 117 18.56 2.52 -5.46
N VAL A 118 19.22 2.17 -4.37
CA VAL A 118 19.53 0.78 -4.06
C VAL A 118 18.28 0.13 -3.47
N THR A 119 17.78 -0.93 -4.11
CA THR A 119 16.60 -1.68 -3.66
C THR A 119 16.98 -3.09 -3.25
N HIS A 120 16.76 -3.43 -1.99
CA HIS A 120 16.97 -4.78 -1.47
C HIS A 120 15.82 -5.73 -1.86
N ILE A 121 16.11 -7.03 -2.05
CA ILE A 121 15.10 -8.04 -2.44
C ILE A 121 14.02 -8.21 -1.37
N LEU A 122 14.37 -8.00 -0.10
CA LEU A 122 13.43 -8.00 1.03
C LEU A 122 12.27 -7.00 0.85
N ALA A 123 12.51 -5.88 0.15
CA ALA A 123 11.46 -4.92 -0.15
C ALA A 123 10.41 -5.49 -1.12
N LYS A 124 10.81 -6.36 -2.07
CA LYS A 124 9.91 -7.07 -2.98
C LYS A 124 9.11 -8.15 -2.27
N TRP A 125 9.76 -8.92 -1.40
CA TRP A 125 9.09 -9.92 -0.58
C TRP A 125 8.06 -9.28 0.34
N LYS A 126 8.40 -8.18 1.01
CA LYS A 126 7.46 -7.43 1.86
C LYS A 126 6.17 -7.09 1.13
N THR A 127 6.26 -6.51 -0.07
CA THR A 127 5.07 -6.12 -0.83
C THR A 127 4.24 -7.32 -1.26
N ALA A 128 4.88 -8.43 -1.65
CA ALA A 128 4.18 -9.66 -2.00
C ALA A 128 3.41 -10.24 -0.79
N PHE A 129 4.07 -10.35 0.37
CA PHE A 129 3.46 -10.84 1.60
C PHE A 129 2.32 -9.92 2.09
N GLN A 130 2.50 -8.60 1.99
CA GLN A 130 1.47 -7.65 2.39
C GLN A 130 0.22 -7.76 1.52
N MET A 131 0.38 -7.81 0.19
CA MET A 131 -0.74 -8.01 -0.73
C MET A 131 -1.43 -9.36 -0.50
N ALA A 132 -0.65 -10.43 -0.34
CA ALA A 132 -1.20 -11.75 -0.03
C ALA A 132 -1.99 -11.76 1.28
N THR A 133 -1.53 -11.04 2.31
CA THR A 133 -2.21 -10.94 3.60
C THR A 133 -3.53 -10.18 3.49
N ILE A 134 -3.57 -9.09 2.71
CA ILE A 134 -4.82 -8.36 2.44
C ILE A 134 -5.83 -9.26 1.73
N PHE A 135 -5.41 -10.00 0.70
CA PHE A 135 -6.29 -10.96 0.03
C PHE A 135 -6.76 -12.08 0.96
N LEU A 136 -5.88 -12.60 1.82
CA LEU A 136 -6.22 -13.62 2.81
C LEU A 136 -7.30 -13.10 3.77
N ILE A 137 -7.16 -11.87 4.28
CA ILE A 137 -8.15 -11.23 5.16
C ILE A 137 -9.50 -11.08 4.41
N LEU A 138 -9.49 -10.58 3.18
CA LEU A 138 -10.73 -10.41 2.39
C LEU A 138 -11.44 -11.74 2.13
N ILE A 139 -10.71 -12.77 1.69
CA ILE A 139 -11.27 -14.11 1.48
C ILE A 139 -11.85 -14.63 2.78
N PHE A 140 -11.12 -14.48 3.88
CA PHE A 140 -11.54 -14.96 5.18
C PHE A 140 -12.85 -14.31 5.66
N ILE A 141 -12.98 -13.00 5.52
CA ILE A 141 -14.21 -12.27 5.86
C ILE A 141 -15.40 -12.78 5.05
N ASN A 142 -15.23 -12.99 3.74
CA ASN A 142 -16.30 -13.52 2.89
C ASN A 142 -16.70 -14.95 3.27
N VAL A 143 -15.71 -15.81 3.51
CA VAL A 143 -15.94 -17.19 3.97
C VAL A 143 -16.71 -17.18 5.29
N ARG A 144 -16.27 -16.40 6.29
CA ARG A 144 -16.94 -16.26 7.58
C ARG A 144 -18.40 -15.85 7.40
N ASN A 145 -18.66 -14.82 6.61
CA ASN A 145 -20.00 -14.25 6.45
C ASN A 145 -20.99 -15.15 5.70
N TYR A 146 -20.51 -15.97 4.75
CA TYR A 146 -21.38 -16.81 3.92
C TYR A 146 -21.51 -18.25 4.45
N LEU A 147 -20.44 -18.81 5.02
CA LEU A 147 -20.41 -20.22 5.44
C LEU A 147 -20.73 -20.42 6.93
N ILE A 148 -20.54 -19.39 7.77
CA ILE A 148 -20.73 -19.52 9.22
C ILE A 148 -21.54 -18.31 9.75
N PRO A 149 -22.87 -18.31 9.59
CA PRO A 149 -23.72 -17.25 10.12
C PRO A 149 -23.74 -17.19 11.66
N ASN A 150 -23.35 -18.28 12.34
CA ASN A 150 -23.38 -18.38 13.81
C ASN A 150 -22.00 -18.07 14.44
N PRO A 151 -21.89 -17.06 15.30
CA PRO A 151 -20.62 -16.57 15.83
C PRO A 151 -19.92 -17.48 16.85
N SER A 152 -20.55 -18.57 17.30
CA SER A 152 -20.09 -19.37 18.45
C SER A 152 -19.12 -20.52 18.11
N THR A 153 -18.92 -20.85 16.84
CA THR A 153 -18.35 -22.15 16.47
C THR A 153 -17.12 -21.97 15.58
N TYR A 154 -15.95 -22.02 16.24
CA TYR A 154 -14.59 -22.13 15.68
C TYR A 154 -14.06 -20.94 14.86
N LEU A 155 -13.52 -19.92 15.54
CA LEU A 155 -12.78 -18.79 14.93
C LEU A 155 -11.32 -18.66 15.36
N THR A 156 -10.87 -19.44 16.36
CA THR A 156 -9.50 -19.33 16.91
C THR A 156 -8.41 -19.66 15.90
N GLY A 157 -8.62 -20.65 15.03
CA GLY A 157 -7.62 -21.03 14.01
C GLY A 157 -7.42 -19.94 12.93
N PHE A 158 -8.49 -19.28 12.51
CA PHE A 158 -8.41 -18.27 11.46
C PHE A 158 -7.83 -16.95 11.95
N GLU A 159 -8.22 -16.51 13.14
CA GLU A 159 -7.62 -15.36 13.79
C GLU A 159 -6.12 -15.59 14.03
N MET A 160 -5.73 -16.82 14.38
CA MET A 160 -4.32 -17.20 14.49
C MET A 160 -3.58 -17.10 13.14
N VAL A 161 -4.18 -17.58 12.04
CA VAL A 161 -3.56 -17.48 10.71
C VAL A 161 -3.39 -16.01 10.29
N ILE A 162 -4.42 -15.17 10.46
CA ILE A 162 -4.33 -13.73 10.19
C ILE A 162 -3.26 -13.09 11.08
N GLY A 163 -3.26 -13.41 12.37
CA GLY A 163 -2.26 -12.91 13.32
C GLY A 163 -0.84 -13.25 12.90
N VAL A 164 -0.56 -14.52 12.57
CA VAL A 164 0.76 -14.96 12.11
C VAL A 164 1.17 -14.27 10.81
N ALA A 165 0.26 -14.14 9.85
CA ALA A 165 0.52 -13.43 8.60
C ALA A 165 0.85 -11.95 8.85
N MET A 166 0.08 -11.27 9.68
CA MET A 166 0.27 -9.86 10.04
C MET A 166 1.59 -9.64 10.78
N TRP A 167 1.94 -10.50 11.74
CA TRP A 167 3.25 -10.44 12.42
C TRP A 167 4.40 -10.64 11.44
N THR A 168 4.29 -11.61 10.54
CA THR A 168 5.30 -11.88 9.51
C THR A 168 5.51 -10.65 8.61
N VAL A 169 4.43 -10.05 8.13
CA VAL A 169 4.49 -8.84 7.28
C VAL A 169 5.03 -7.65 8.04
N THR A 170 4.68 -7.51 9.33
CA THR A 170 5.17 -6.43 10.20
C THR A 170 6.68 -6.53 10.38
N LEU A 171 7.19 -7.71 10.70
CA LEU A 171 8.64 -7.96 10.83
C LEU A 171 9.37 -7.68 9.51
N LEU A 172 8.83 -8.17 8.39
CA LEU A 172 9.39 -7.86 7.07
C LEU A 172 9.40 -6.36 6.79
N THR A 173 8.35 -5.64 7.17
CA THR A 173 8.22 -4.19 6.96
C THR A 173 9.25 -3.40 7.74
N ILE A 174 9.44 -3.72 9.02
CA ILE A 174 10.42 -3.08 9.88
C ILE A 174 11.83 -3.36 9.35
N SER A 175 12.18 -4.63 9.15
CA SER A 175 13.50 -5.05 8.68
C SER A 175 13.87 -4.42 7.33
N SER A 176 12.95 -4.46 6.36
CA SER A 176 13.19 -3.85 5.05
C SER A 176 13.20 -2.32 5.09
N GLY A 177 12.45 -1.70 5.99
CA GLY A 177 12.50 -0.24 6.20
C GLY A 177 13.85 0.20 6.74
N LEU A 178 14.38 -0.49 7.76
CA LEU A 178 15.69 -0.20 8.34
C LEU A 178 16.82 -0.39 7.33
N ILE A 179 16.81 -1.51 6.59
CA ILE A 179 17.80 -1.78 5.53
C ILE A 179 17.76 -0.69 4.47
N TYR A 180 16.56 -0.28 4.02
CA TYR A 180 16.43 0.76 3.01
C TYR A 180 17.00 2.11 3.47
N LEU A 181 16.73 2.51 4.72
CA LEU A 181 17.28 3.73 5.30
C LEU A 181 18.80 3.67 5.45
N TYR A 182 19.36 2.52 5.79
CA TYR A 182 20.80 2.34 5.92
C TYR A 182 21.54 2.38 4.57
N GLU A 183 21.02 1.66 3.57
CA GLU A 183 21.57 1.61 2.21
C GLU A 183 21.51 2.99 1.52
N ASN A 184 20.44 3.77 1.79
CA ASN A 184 20.21 5.06 1.14
C ASN A 184 20.46 6.25 2.09
N ARG A 185 21.29 6.08 3.14
CA ARG A 185 21.52 7.08 4.20
C ARG A 185 21.98 8.45 3.68
N GLU A 186 22.74 8.48 2.60
CA GLU A 186 23.22 9.73 1.99
C GLU A 186 22.07 10.52 1.34
N LEU A 187 21.19 9.82 0.62
CA LEU A 187 19.98 10.42 0.03
C LEU A 187 19.04 10.94 1.12
N VAL A 188 18.85 10.15 2.18
CA VAL A 188 18.03 10.55 3.34
C VAL A 188 18.61 11.80 4.02
N GLY A 189 19.93 11.83 4.25
CA GLY A 189 20.61 12.98 4.85
C GLY A 189 20.49 14.25 4.01
N ASN A 190 20.50 14.12 2.66
CA ASN A 190 20.31 15.25 1.76
C ASN A 190 18.87 15.77 1.79
N LEU A 191 17.88 14.87 1.77
CA LEU A 191 16.47 15.22 1.87
C LEU A 191 16.17 15.97 3.19
N LEU A 192 16.67 15.45 4.32
CA LEU A 192 16.47 16.07 5.63
C LEU A 192 17.10 17.46 5.72
N ARG A 193 18.30 17.64 5.17
CA ARG A 193 18.95 18.97 5.10
C ARG A 193 18.12 19.95 4.29
N GLN A 194 17.59 19.53 3.14
CA GLN A 194 16.78 20.39 2.29
C GLN A 194 15.45 20.79 2.95
N LEU A 195 14.78 19.85 3.61
CA LEU A 195 13.58 20.11 4.41
C LEU A 195 13.86 21.07 5.57
N SER A 196 14.98 20.89 6.27
CA SER A 196 15.37 21.79 7.35
C SER A 196 15.59 23.22 6.87
N HIS A 197 16.20 23.40 5.68
CA HIS A 197 16.34 24.72 5.07
C HIS A 197 15.00 25.36 4.74
N LEU A 198 14.06 24.61 4.15
CA LEU A 198 12.71 25.11 3.84
C LEU A 198 11.95 25.57 5.09
N LEU A 199 11.99 24.77 6.16
CA LEU A 199 11.33 25.09 7.43
C LEU A 199 11.96 26.28 8.16
N LEU A 200 13.28 26.49 8.03
CA LEU A 200 14.00 27.62 8.64
C LEU A 200 13.81 28.93 7.86
N PHE A 201 13.59 28.87 6.55
CA PHE A 201 13.29 30.06 5.74
C PHE A 201 11.87 30.60 5.96
N ASP A 202 10.91 29.72 6.27
CA ASP A 202 9.52 30.13 6.53
C ASP A 202 9.39 30.91 7.86
N LYS A 203 10.18 30.55 8.88
CA LYS A 203 10.23 31.29 10.15
C LYS A 203 10.81 32.71 10.06
N ARG A 204 11.42 33.11 8.94
CA ARG A 204 11.94 34.48 8.75
C ARG A 204 10.96 35.42 8.02
N LYS A 205 9.78 34.93 7.63
CA LYS A 205 8.72 35.70 6.96
C LYS A 205 7.52 36.02 7.86
N LEU A 206 7.56 35.60 9.12
CA LEU A 206 6.63 35.98 10.20
C LEU A 206 7.36 36.91 11.17
#